data_AF-A0A2Z5U5S9-F1
#
_entry.id   AF-A0A2Z5U5S9-F1
#
_cell.length_a   1.000
_cell.length_b   1.000
_cell.length_c   1.000
_cell.angle_alpha   90.00
_cell.angle_beta   90.00
_cell.angle_gamma   90.00
#
_symmetry.space_group_name_H-M   'P 1'
#
loop_
_entity.id
_entity.type
_entity.pdbx_description
1 polymer ?
#
loop_
_entity_poly.entity_id
_entity_poly.type
_entity_poly.pdbx_seq_one_letter_code
_entity_poly.pdbx_strand_id
1 'polypeptide(L)'
;MARKKVFLFVFGVVMLFGSYVGWKLYQDSTRVIIPLEELQGITVSPIKGDFSISGTANISNFERVSNYQAKQTGNDVYLYFMKTKSIFKDDAVDLKLSRIIIGDVGSKIKNIYLISGENIIVKTSSRSTDYLDIENRDKEKLLFSSE
;
A
#
# COMPACT_ATOMS: atom_id res chain seq x y z
N MET A 1 8.52 44.17 -20.76
CA MET A 1 8.91 42.74 -20.89
C MET A 1 8.99 42.00 -19.55
N ALA A 2 9.60 42.58 -18.50
CA ALA A 2 9.74 41.93 -17.19
C ALA A 2 8.40 41.47 -16.56
N ARG A 3 7.35 42.30 -16.59
CA ARG A 3 6.01 41.93 -16.05
C ARG A 3 5.37 40.72 -16.73
N LYS A 4 5.54 40.56 -18.05
CA LYS A 4 5.07 39.37 -18.79
C LYS A 4 5.85 38.11 -18.41
N LYS A 5 7.17 38.24 -18.17
CA LYS A 5 8.03 37.13 -17.71
C LYS A 5 7.65 36.69 -16.29
N VAL A 6 7.39 37.63 -15.38
CA VAL A 6 6.95 37.33 -14.01
C VAL A 6 5.58 36.63 -14.01
N PHE A 7 4.63 37.11 -14.81
CA PHE A 7 3.32 36.47 -14.94
C PHE A 7 3.42 35.03 -15.48
N LEU A 8 4.18 34.82 -16.56
CA LEU A 8 4.42 33.49 -17.12
C LEU A 8 5.07 32.54 -16.11
N PHE A 9 6.02 33.05 -15.31
CA PHE A 9 6.68 32.26 -14.27
C PHE A 9 5.69 31.82 -13.18
N VAL A 10 4.92 32.76 -12.63
CA VAL A 10 3.91 32.46 -11.59
C VAL A 10 2.85 31.49 -12.14
N PHE A 11 2.37 31.71 -13.36
CA PHE A 11 1.42 30.82 -14.01
C PHE A 11 1.99 29.41 -14.20
N GLY A 12 3.25 29.30 -14.62
CA GLY A 12 3.94 28.01 -14.76
C GLY A 12 4.05 27.26 -13.44
N VAL A 13 4.41 27.94 -12.35
CA VAL A 13 4.48 27.33 -11.01
C VAL A 13 3.11 26.87 -10.53
N VAL A 14 2.07 27.68 -10.71
CA VAL A 14 0.69 27.32 -10.33
C VAL A 14 0.19 26.12 -11.13
N MET A 15 0.44 26.07 -12.44
CA MET A 15 0.07 24.92 -13.27
C MET A 15 0.82 23.65 -12.85
N LEU A 16 2.11 23.72 -12.57
CA LEU A 16 2.89 22.58 -12.09
C LEU A 16 2.35 22.07 -10.75
N PHE A 17 2.10 22.97 -9.81
CA PHE A 17 1.57 22.60 -8.51
C PHE A 17 0.14 22.03 -8.60
N GLY A 18 -0.73 22.67 -9.38
CA GLY A 18 -2.09 22.20 -9.61
C GLY A 18 -2.11 20.82 -10.29
N SER A 19 -1.23 20.58 -11.26
CA SER A 19 -1.10 19.27 -11.92
C SER A 19 -0.60 18.21 -10.95
N TYR A 20 0.36 18.54 -10.07
CA TYR A 20 0.85 17.63 -9.05
C TYR A 20 -0.24 17.24 -8.05
N VAL A 21 -0.99 18.22 -7.53
CA VAL A 21 -2.09 17.96 -6.59
C VAL A 21 -3.21 17.18 -7.27
N GLY A 22 -3.61 17.58 -8.47
CA GLY A 22 -4.62 16.86 -9.25
C GLY A 22 -4.21 15.42 -9.54
N TRP A 23 -2.94 15.18 -9.86
CA TRP A 23 -2.41 13.84 -10.04
C TRP A 23 -2.49 13.02 -8.75
N LYS A 24 -2.12 13.60 -7.59
CA LYS A 24 -2.23 12.91 -6.29
C LYS A 24 -3.68 12.54 -5.95
N LEU A 25 -4.61 13.48 -6.10
CA LEU A 25 -6.04 13.21 -5.88
C LEU A 25 -6.57 12.12 -6.80
N TYR A 26 -6.17 12.16 -8.07
CA TYR A 26 -6.52 11.12 -9.03
C TYR A 26 -5.98 9.75 -8.62
N GLN A 27 -4.70 9.64 -8.26
CA GLN A 27 -4.12 8.38 -7.77
C GLN A 27 -4.93 7.86 -6.58
N ASP A 28 -5.18 8.70 -5.59
CA ASP A 28 -5.90 8.31 -4.38
C ASP A 28 -7.31 7.80 -4.67
N SER A 29 -8.02 8.42 -5.63
CA SER A 29 -9.34 7.98 -6.09
C SER A 29 -9.34 6.64 -6.84
N THR A 30 -8.18 6.19 -7.32
CA THR A 30 -8.02 4.93 -8.08
C THR A 30 -7.39 3.82 -7.26
N ARG A 31 -7.19 4.02 -5.96
CA ARG A 31 -6.63 3.00 -5.07
C ARG A 31 -7.62 1.86 -4.92
N VAL A 32 -7.17 0.64 -5.24
CA VAL A 32 -7.95 -0.58 -5.11
C VAL A 32 -7.07 -1.68 -4.53
N ILE A 33 -7.66 -2.55 -3.72
CA ILE A 33 -6.99 -3.71 -3.14
C ILE A 33 -6.73 -4.74 -4.25
N ILE A 34 -5.52 -5.30 -4.28
CA ILE A 34 -5.13 -6.29 -5.27
C ILE A 34 -5.74 -7.64 -4.87
N PRO A 35 -6.56 -8.28 -5.74
CA PRO A 35 -7.08 -9.63 -5.52
C PRO A 35 -5.96 -10.65 -5.26
N LEU A 36 -6.21 -11.65 -4.40
CA LEU A 36 -5.23 -12.71 -4.12
C LEU A 36 -4.77 -13.42 -5.40
N GLU A 37 -5.68 -13.58 -6.36
CA GLU A 37 -5.45 -14.26 -7.63
C GLU A 37 -4.49 -13.47 -8.54
N GLU A 38 -4.38 -12.15 -8.35
CA GLU A 38 -3.43 -11.30 -9.06
C GLU A 38 -2.06 -11.24 -8.35
N LEU A 39 -1.93 -11.74 -7.12
CA LEU A 39 -0.67 -11.74 -6.38
C LEU A 39 0.12 -13.02 -6.62
N GLN A 40 1.34 -12.88 -7.14
CA GLN A 40 2.18 -13.98 -7.60
C GLN A 40 3.45 -14.07 -6.78
N GLY A 41 3.77 -15.28 -6.32
CA GLY A 41 5.03 -15.54 -5.60
C GLY A 41 5.22 -14.73 -4.32
N ILE A 42 4.14 -14.32 -3.65
CA ILE A 42 4.25 -13.62 -2.36
C ILE A 42 4.83 -14.57 -1.33
N THR A 43 6.00 -14.21 -0.81
CA THR A 43 6.73 -14.97 0.21
C THR A 43 7.08 -14.09 1.39
N VAL A 44 7.20 -14.71 2.56
CA VAL A 44 7.68 -14.08 3.79
C VAL A 44 8.96 -14.77 4.18
N SER A 45 10.04 -14.01 4.30
CA SER A 45 11.34 -14.48 4.75
C SER A 45 11.73 -13.80 6.06
N PRO A 46 12.00 -14.55 7.15
CA PRO A 46 12.50 -13.97 8.39
C PRO A 46 13.93 -13.43 8.18
N ILE A 47 14.18 -12.17 8.55
CA ILE A 47 15.49 -11.51 8.45
C ILE A 47 15.80 -10.78 9.76
N LYS A 48 16.79 -11.26 10.52
CA LYS A 48 17.40 -10.58 11.69
C LYS A 48 16.41 -9.76 12.55
N GLY A 49 15.38 -10.42 13.09
CA GLY A 49 14.41 -9.78 13.98
C GLY A 49 13.26 -9.04 13.27
N ASP A 50 13.12 -9.20 11.95
CA ASP A 50 12.05 -8.66 11.12
C ASP A 50 11.59 -9.72 10.10
N PHE A 51 10.57 -9.38 9.31
CA PHE A 51 10.09 -10.19 8.19
C PHE A 51 10.19 -9.37 6.90
N SER A 52 10.80 -9.97 5.87
CA SER A 52 10.81 -9.43 4.51
C SER A 52 9.69 -10.07 3.72
N ILE A 53 8.91 -9.25 3.04
CA ILE A 53 7.81 -9.69 2.19
C ILE A 53 8.17 -9.35 0.76
N SER A 54 8.19 -10.36 -0.11
CA SER A 54 8.58 -10.20 -1.51
C SER A 54 7.67 -10.96 -2.46
N GLY A 55 7.49 -10.43 -3.67
CA GLY A 55 6.76 -11.08 -4.77
C GLY A 55 6.37 -10.08 -5.84
N THR A 56 5.37 -10.41 -6.66
CA THR A 56 4.90 -9.54 -7.75
C THR A 56 3.37 -9.53 -7.83
N ALA A 57 2.82 -8.51 -8.47
CA ALA A 57 1.40 -8.40 -8.75
C ALA A 57 1.11 -8.34 -10.26
N ASN A 58 0.14 -9.09 -10.74
CA ASN A 58 -0.34 -9.01 -12.10
C ASN A 58 -1.22 -7.77 -12.28
N ILE A 59 -0.58 -6.65 -12.61
CA ILE A 59 -1.24 -5.35 -12.79
C ILE A 59 -1.08 -4.81 -14.22
N SER A 60 -1.96 -3.88 -14.57
CA SER A 60 -1.98 -3.23 -15.88
C SER A 60 -0.76 -2.32 -16.09
N ASN A 61 -0.47 -1.98 -17.35
CA ASN A 61 0.68 -1.13 -17.73
C ASN A 61 0.68 0.28 -17.12
N PHE A 62 -0.49 0.78 -16.71
CA PHE A 62 -0.66 2.09 -16.08
C PHE A 62 -1.04 1.97 -14.61
N GLU A 63 -0.53 0.95 -13.93
CA GLU A 63 -0.78 0.67 -12.52
C GLU A 63 0.53 0.45 -11.79
N ARG A 64 0.55 0.81 -10.51
CA ARG A 64 1.63 0.46 -9.60
C ARG A 64 1.09 -0.10 -8.30
N VAL A 65 1.86 -0.96 -7.67
CA VAL A 65 1.71 -1.24 -6.24
C VAL A 65 2.11 0.05 -5.49
N SER A 66 1.23 0.54 -4.64
CA SER A 66 1.36 1.90 -4.08
C SER A 66 1.29 1.98 -2.58
N ASN A 67 0.69 0.97 -1.95
CA ASN A 67 0.55 0.99 -0.51
C ASN A 67 0.50 -0.44 0.04
N TYR A 68 1.15 -0.57 1.18
CA TYR A 68 1.45 -1.78 1.91
C TYR A 68 1.11 -1.49 3.35
N GLN A 69 0.23 -2.28 3.93
CA GLN A 69 -0.11 -2.10 5.33
C GLN A 69 -0.36 -3.45 5.95
N ALA A 70 0.05 -3.55 7.22
CA ALA A 70 -0.08 -4.77 8.02
C ALA A 70 -0.72 -4.42 9.35
N LYS A 71 -1.85 -5.06 9.70
CA LYS A 71 -2.42 -4.92 11.04
C LYS A 71 -2.04 -6.13 11.88
N GLN A 72 -1.41 -5.89 13.02
CA GLN A 72 -1.17 -6.90 14.05
C GLN A 72 -2.35 -6.92 15.02
N THR A 73 -2.90 -8.11 15.26
CA THR A 73 -3.91 -8.37 16.30
C THR A 73 -3.44 -9.57 17.11
N GLY A 74 -2.97 -9.32 18.33
CA GLY A 74 -2.29 -10.35 19.12
C GLY A 74 -1.03 -10.87 18.43
N ASN A 75 -1.00 -12.18 18.13
CA ASN A 75 0.16 -12.83 17.49
C ASN A 75 0.01 -12.96 15.96
N ASP A 76 -1.08 -12.47 15.39
CA ASP A 76 -1.39 -12.60 13.97
C ASP A 76 -1.22 -11.27 13.25
N VAL A 77 -0.67 -11.33 12.04
CA VAL A 77 -0.46 -10.17 11.18
C VAL A 77 -1.28 -10.35 9.91
N TYR A 78 -2.05 -9.34 9.54
CA TYR A 78 -2.86 -9.32 8.33
C TYR A 78 -2.32 -8.30 7.35
N LEU A 79 -1.86 -8.78 6.19
CA LEU A 79 -1.27 -8.01 5.10
C LEU A 79 -2.26 -7.80 3.98
N TYR A 80 -2.29 -6.59 3.40
CA TYR A 80 -2.97 -6.33 2.15
C TYR A 80 -2.12 -5.42 1.25
N PHE A 81 -2.33 -5.56 -0.05
CA PHE A 81 -1.65 -4.81 -1.09
C PHE A 81 -2.65 -3.98 -1.88
N MET A 82 -2.29 -2.73 -2.17
CA MET A 82 -3.12 -1.85 -3.00
C MET A 82 -2.38 -1.42 -4.26
N LYS A 83 -3.11 -1.41 -5.38
CA LYS A 83 -2.68 -0.81 -6.64
C LYS A 83 -3.38 0.53 -6.87
N THR A 84 -2.71 1.41 -7.60
CA THR A 84 -3.24 2.71 -8.03
C THR A 84 -2.83 2.96 -9.48
N LYS A 85 -3.53 3.87 -10.17
CA LYS A 85 -3.07 4.32 -11.49
C LYS A 85 -1.73 5.06 -11.40
N SER A 86 -0.86 4.79 -12.37
CA SER A 86 0.50 5.31 -12.44
C SER A 86 0.91 5.52 -13.90
N ILE A 87 1.84 6.45 -14.12
CA ILE A 87 2.46 6.66 -15.43
C ILE A 87 3.37 5.47 -15.79
N PHE A 88 4.06 4.92 -14.79
CA PHE A 88 4.96 3.79 -14.94
C PHE A 88 4.42 2.59 -14.19
N LYS A 89 4.49 1.42 -14.84
CA LYS A 89 4.20 0.14 -14.20
C LYS A 89 5.24 -0.15 -13.12
N ASP A 90 4.77 -0.55 -11.95
CA ASP A 90 5.60 -1.04 -10.86
C ASP A 90 4.82 -2.14 -10.13
N ASP A 91 5.11 -3.38 -10.46
CA ASP A 91 4.44 -4.58 -9.98
C ASP A 91 5.16 -5.27 -8.82
N ALA A 92 6.31 -4.74 -8.41
CA ALA A 92 7.12 -5.34 -7.36
C ALA A 92 6.48 -5.16 -5.99
N VAL A 93 6.43 -6.25 -5.21
CA VAL A 93 6.21 -6.23 -3.77
C VAL A 93 7.58 -6.50 -3.14
N ASP A 94 8.17 -5.52 -2.48
CA ASP A 94 9.41 -5.68 -1.72
C ASP A 94 9.43 -4.72 -0.53
N LEU A 95 9.30 -5.28 0.67
CA LEU A 95 9.19 -4.49 1.89
C LEU A 95 9.54 -5.26 3.16
N LYS A 96 9.80 -4.48 4.21
CA LYS A 96 10.00 -4.95 5.57
C LYS A 96 8.73 -4.76 6.38
N LEU A 97 8.32 -5.80 7.10
CA LEU A 97 7.09 -5.78 7.89
C LEU A 97 7.13 -4.67 8.96
N SER A 98 8.27 -4.47 9.62
CA SER A 98 8.46 -3.39 10.61
C SER A 98 8.11 -1.98 10.10
N ARG A 99 8.14 -1.74 8.78
CA ARG A 99 7.85 -0.43 8.17
C ARG A 99 6.36 -0.19 7.91
N ILE A 100 5.56 -1.25 7.93
CA ILE A 100 4.15 -1.22 7.50
C ILE A 100 3.21 -1.78 8.58
N ILE A 101 3.76 -2.31 9.67
CA ILE A 101 3.00 -2.91 10.76
C ILE A 101 2.47 -1.86 11.73
N ILE A 102 1.20 -2.02 12.08
CA ILE A 102 0.46 -1.20 13.04
C ILE A 102 -0.34 -2.11 13.98
N GLY A 103 -0.72 -1.60 15.15
CA GLY A 103 -1.47 -2.37 16.16
C GLY A 103 -0.60 -2.80 17.33
N ASP A 104 -0.69 -4.07 17.75
CA ASP A 104 0.01 -4.63 18.92
C ASP A 104 1.52 -4.87 18.67
N VAL A 105 2.20 -3.87 18.11
CA VAL A 105 3.61 -3.89 17.71
C VAL A 105 4.47 -4.11 18.97
N GLY A 106 4.89 -5.34 19.19
CA GLY A 106 5.61 -5.78 20.39
C GLY A 106 5.28 -7.21 20.81
N SER A 107 4.13 -7.73 20.40
CA SER A 107 3.78 -9.14 20.58
C SER A 107 4.52 -10.02 19.56
N LYS A 108 4.87 -11.26 19.94
CA LYS A 108 5.54 -12.21 19.04
C LYS A 108 4.62 -12.55 17.87
N ILE A 109 5.08 -12.26 16.65
CA ILE A 109 4.38 -12.65 15.43
C ILE A 109 4.49 -14.17 15.27
N LYS A 110 3.34 -14.84 15.27
CA LYS A 110 3.22 -16.28 14.98
C LYS A 110 2.76 -16.50 13.56
N ASN A 111 1.71 -15.82 13.14
CA ASN A 111 1.11 -16.04 11.83
C ASN A 111 1.12 -14.75 11.00
N ILE A 112 1.34 -14.90 9.70
CA ILE A 112 1.16 -13.82 8.74
C ILE A 112 0.20 -14.29 7.66
N TYR A 113 -0.91 -13.57 7.55
CA TYR A 113 -1.96 -13.79 6.58
C TYR A 113 -1.92 -12.70 5.53
N LEU A 114 -2.11 -13.10 4.29
CA LEU A 114 -2.43 -12.21 3.19
C LEU A 114 -3.94 -12.20 3.02
N ILE A 115 -4.52 -11.01 3.01
CA ILE A 115 -5.96 -10.83 2.87
C ILE A 115 -6.29 -10.03 1.62
N SER A 116 -7.42 -10.36 1.01
CA SER A 116 -8.04 -9.57 -0.05
C SER A 116 -9.56 -9.69 0.08
N GLY A 117 -10.30 -8.66 -0.32
CA GLY A 117 -11.76 -8.72 -0.32
C GLY A 117 -12.39 -7.43 -0.78
N GLU A 118 -13.66 -7.51 -1.18
CA GLU A 118 -14.45 -6.35 -1.61
C GLU A 118 -14.83 -5.43 -0.45
N ASN A 119 -14.84 -5.94 0.79
CA ASN A 119 -15.30 -5.23 1.99
C ASN A 119 -14.19 -5.03 3.03
N ILE A 120 -13.13 -4.30 2.68
CA ILE A 120 -12.14 -3.86 3.66
C ILE A 120 -12.41 -2.38 3.98
N ILE A 121 -12.80 -2.09 5.23
CA ILE A 121 -13.17 -0.73 5.65
C ILE A 121 -11.90 0.08 5.92
N VAL A 122 -11.62 1.06 5.07
CA VAL A 122 -10.56 2.05 5.30
C VAL A 122 -11.02 3.01 6.38
N LYS A 123 -10.48 2.92 7.59
CA LYS A 123 -10.68 3.94 8.62
C LYS A 123 -9.48 4.86 8.61
N THR A 124 -9.60 6.01 7.97
CA THR A 124 -8.63 7.10 8.10
C THR A 124 -8.61 7.53 9.56
N SER A 125 -7.57 7.16 10.31
CA SER A 125 -7.44 7.64 11.68
C SER A 125 -6.95 9.09 11.71
N SER A 126 -7.14 9.77 12.84
CA SER A 126 -6.59 11.12 13.04
C SER A 126 -5.04 11.16 13.06
N ARG A 127 -4.38 10.00 13.09
CA ARG A 127 -2.93 9.89 12.86
C ARG A 127 -2.71 9.78 11.35
N SER A 128 -1.67 10.43 10.85
CA SER A 128 -1.31 10.60 9.42
C SER A 128 -1.03 9.30 8.64
N THR A 129 -1.57 8.16 9.06
CA THR A 129 -1.39 6.83 8.50
C THR A 129 -2.76 6.25 8.21
N ASP A 130 -3.11 6.21 6.92
CA ASP A 130 -4.26 5.48 6.40
C ASP A 130 -4.12 4.01 6.78
N TYR A 131 -4.94 3.51 7.70
CA TYR A 131 -4.99 2.07 7.97
C TYR A 131 -6.36 1.47 7.64
N LEU A 132 -6.36 0.21 7.24
CA LEU A 132 -7.57 -0.53 7.02
C LEU A 132 -7.95 -1.27 8.30
N ASP A 133 -9.19 -1.08 8.74
CA ASP A 133 -9.80 -1.93 9.74
C ASP A 133 -10.46 -3.10 9.01
N ILE A 134 -9.83 -4.25 9.11
CA ILE A 134 -10.24 -5.44 8.38
C ILE A 134 -11.36 -6.09 9.19
N GLU A 135 -12.59 -5.65 8.94
CA GLU A 135 -13.80 -6.25 9.52
C GLU A 135 -14.21 -7.52 8.77
N ASN A 136 -13.78 -7.69 7.50
CA ASN A 136 -14.09 -8.86 6.69
C ASN A 136 -12.83 -9.57 6.14
N ARG A 137 -12.72 -10.89 6.38
CA ARG A 137 -11.58 -11.76 6.06
C ARG A 137 -11.93 -12.86 5.04
N ASP A 138 -13.00 -12.67 4.25
CA ASP A 138 -13.57 -13.67 3.35
C ASP A 138 -12.56 -14.37 2.40
N LYS A 139 -11.45 -13.72 2.04
CA LYS A 139 -10.32 -14.38 1.38
C LYS A 139 -9.02 -14.11 2.13
N GLU A 140 -8.54 -15.11 2.86
CA GLU A 140 -7.25 -15.11 3.52
C GLU A 140 -6.36 -16.26 3.03
N LYS A 141 -5.06 -15.99 2.96
CA LYS A 141 -4.02 -16.97 2.63
C LYS A 141 -2.93 -16.88 3.67
N LEU A 142 -2.68 -17.97 4.39
CA LEU A 142 -1.53 -18.06 5.30
C LEU A 142 -0.24 -18.02 4.49
N LEU A 143 0.64 -17.06 4.80
CA LEU A 143 1.96 -16.93 4.18
C LEU A 143 3.09 -17.42 5.08
N PHE A 144 2.90 -17.36 6.40
CA PHE A 144 3.90 -17.76 7.38
C PHE A 144 3.23 -18.21 8.67
N SER A 145 3.77 -19.26 9.28
CA SER A 145 3.42 -19.72 10.62
C SER A 145 4.71 -20.14 11.33
N SER A 146 5.00 -19.55 12.49
CA SER A 146 6.01 -20.08 13.41
C SER A 146 5.32 -21.09 14.33
N GLU A 147 5.61 -22.38 14.14
CA GLU A 147 5.28 -23.41 15.12
C GLU A 147 5.87 -23.09 16.51
#